data_AF-A0A5B7CAB7-F1
#
_entry.id   AF-A0A5B7CAB7-F1
#
_cell.length_a   1.000
_cell.length_b   1.000
_cell.length_c   1.000
_cell.angle_alpha   90.00
_cell.angle_beta   90.00
_cell.angle_gamma   90.00
#
_symmetry.space_group_name_H-M   'P 1'
#
loop_
_entity.id
_entity.type
_entity.pdbx_description
1 polymer ?
#
loop_
_entity_poly.entity_id
_entity_poly.type
_entity_poly.pdbx_seq_one_letter_code
_entity_poly.pdbx_strand_id
1 'polypeptide(L)'
;MLGSVAGRLQACYPSPSNLNEEEMMVGMKTANTMQNLQHPTAVSPFLTQFPNNNSRIVAFTTPQNYAGRLSQLLQLKGWKPLWCPTVVVETTSQTTASIQKYLSNPNNDDDEQKPPLEDFSAIAFTSRTGISAFSEALADVKKPQLAPSGETFTISALGKDSECLDDAFISRICNNPERIRVLVPPVATPTGLVESLGLGRGRRVLCPVPLVIGLEEPPVVPNFLRDLAAKGWVPVRVNGYETRWAGPECAEGVVRKSEEEGLGLGLDAIVFTSTGEVEGLLKSLREFGLDWGTVRKRCPRLVVAAHGPVTASGAESLGVAVDVVSSMFDSFGGVVDALAFRWQSLEC
;
A
#
# COMPACT_ATOMS: atom_id res chain seq x y z
N MET A 1 20.33 -20.05 -53.19
CA MET A 1 21.47 -19.15 -53.44
C MET A 1 21.16 -17.81 -52.81
N LEU A 2 22.10 -17.30 -51.99
CA LEU A 2 22.23 -15.94 -51.42
C LEU A 2 21.10 -15.49 -50.46
N GLY A 3 21.31 -15.12 -49.20
CA GLY A 3 22.51 -14.92 -48.40
C GLY A 3 22.44 -13.60 -47.60
N SER A 4 22.79 -13.67 -46.30
CA SER A 4 23.20 -12.57 -45.39
C SER A 4 22.12 -11.84 -44.58
N VAL A 5 22.27 -11.38 -43.32
CA VAL A 5 22.90 -11.79 -42.03
C VAL A 5 22.83 -10.56 -41.09
N ALA A 6 22.79 -10.80 -39.77
CA ALA A 6 23.01 -9.89 -38.61
C ALA A 6 21.78 -9.14 -38.05
N GLY A 7 21.55 -9.07 -36.73
CA GLY A 7 22.31 -9.57 -35.58
C GLY A 7 21.49 -9.43 -34.28
N ARG A 8 21.63 -10.41 -33.38
CA ARG A 8 21.06 -10.44 -32.01
C ARG A 8 22.12 -9.98 -31.01
N LEU A 9 21.72 -9.20 -30.00
CA LEU A 9 22.47 -9.01 -28.76
C LEU A 9 21.64 -9.61 -27.62
N GLN A 10 22.24 -10.59 -26.95
CA GLN A 10 21.70 -11.35 -25.82
C GLN A 10 22.70 -11.15 -24.68
N ALA A 11 22.26 -10.58 -23.57
CA ALA A 11 23.09 -10.42 -22.37
C ALA A 11 22.64 -11.45 -21.32
N CYS A 12 23.58 -12.29 -20.92
CA CYS A 12 23.46 -13.32 -19.89
C CYS A 12 23.58 -12.71 -18.48
N TYR A 13 22.75 -13.16 -17.54
CA TYR A 13 23.05 -13.12 -16.11
C TYR A 13 22.81 -14.52 -15.50
N PRO A 14 23.69 -14.99 -14.60
CA PRO A 14 23.65 -16.36 -14.10
C PRO A 14 22.73 -16.52 -12.89
N SER A 15 22.10 -17.71 -12.80
CA SER A 15 21.36 -18.20 -11.64
C SER A 15 22.31 -18.70 -10.54
N PRO A 16 21.97 -18.56 -9.24
CA PRO A 16 22.61 -19.32 -8.18
C PRO A 16 21.77 -20.57 -7.81
N SER A 17 22.43 -21.70 -7.86
CA SER A 17 22.00 -23.03 -7.42
C SER A 17 22.14 -23.22 -5.90
N ASN A 18 21.28 -24.08 -5.38
CA ASN A 18 21.24 -24.68 -4.03
C ASN A 18 22.60 -25.11 -3.47
N LEU A 19 22.81 -24.90 -2.17
CA LEU A 19 23.62 -25.78 -1.29
C LEU A 19 23.04 -25.75 0.14
N ASN A 20 22.56 -26.91 0.61
CA ASN A 20 22.43 -27.30 2.01
C ASN A 20 23.63 -28.19 2.35
N GLU A 21 24.16 -28.11 3.58
CA GLU A 21 24.86 -29.15 4.38
C GLU A 21 25.51 -28.39 5.57
N GLU A 22 24.95 -28.43 6.78
CA GLU A 22 25.08 -29.43 7.86
C GLU A 22 26.51 -29.63 8.45
N GLU A 23 26.58 -29.37 9.76
CA GLU A 23 27.44 -29.93 10.83
C GLU A 23 28.96 -30.13 10.61
N MET A 24 29.78 -29.53 11.51
CA MET A 24 30.54 -30.32 12.51
C MET A 24 31.37 -29.48 13.51
N MET A 25 31.44 -30.02 14.73
CA MET A 25 32.51 -29.96 15.75
C MET A 25 32.37 -29.05 16.98
N VAL A 26 32.00 -29.75 18.05
CA VAL A 26 32.12 -29.51 19.49
C VAL A 26 33.59 -29.63 19.96
N GLY A 27 34.00 -28.86 20.98
CA GLY A 27 35.04 -29.36 21.90
C GLY A 27 35.92 -28.36 22.67
N MET A 28 35.66 -28.26 23.99
CA MET A 28 36.61 -28.09 25.11
C MET A 28 37.23 -26.71 25.49
N LYS A 29 36.66 -26.16 26.57
CA LYS A 29 37.27 -25.84 27.90
C LYS A 29 38.76 -25.41 27.96
N THR A 30 39.00 -24.20 28.49
CA THR A 30 39.55 -23.97 29.85
C THR A 30 39.52 -22.48 30.22
N ALA A 31 39.27 -22.20 31.50
CA ALA A 31 39.34 -20.89 32.11
C ALA A 31 40.74 -20.67 32.73
N ASN A 32 41.28 -19.45 32.68
CA ASN A 32 41.79 -18.73 33.87
C ASN A 32 42.51 -17.41 33.54
N THR A 33 42.35 -16.48 34.49
CA THR A 33 43.29 -15.43 34.94
C THR A 33 42.96 -13.99 34.55
N MET A 34 42.60 -13.24 35.60
CA MET A 34 42.55 -11.78 35.70
C MET A 34 43.89 -11.12 35.32
N GLN A 35 43.85 -9.91 34.75
CA GLN A 35 44.40 -8.74 35.44
C GLN A 35 44.06 -7.44 34.71
N ASN A 36 43.69 -6.48 35.56
CA ASN A 36 43.25 -5.13 35.28
C ASN A 36 44.49 -4.21 35.34
N LEU A 37 44.79 -3.46 34.28
CA LEU A 37 45.74 -2.35 34.29
C LEU A 37 45.21 -1.23 33.38
N GLN A 38 45.23 -0.02 33.91
CA GLN A 38 44.58 1.18 33.40
C GLN A 38 45.44 2.00 32.42
N HIS A 39 44.70 2.79 31.62
CA HIS A 39 45.05 4.05 30.90
C HIS A 39 45.86 3.96 29.59
N PRO A 40 45.72 4.95 28.65
CA PRO A 40 44.99 6.22 28.70
C PRO A 40 44.01 6.49 27.52
N THR A 41 43.13 7.46 27.76
CA THR A 41 42.33 8.32 26.86
C THR A 41 42.61 8.23 25.35
N ALA A 42 41.60 7.82 24.58
CA ALA A 42 41.46 8.12 23.16
C ALA A 42 40.29 9.08 22.95
N VAL A 43 40.63 10.19 22.31
CA VAL A 43 39.81 11.36 22.02
C VAL A 43 38.67 10.96 21.08
N SER A 44 37.43 11.19 21.50
CA SER A 44 36.26 11.06 20.60
C SER A 44 36.38 12.11 19.49
N PRO A 45 36.34 11.73 18.20
CA PRO A 45 36.18 12.71 17.15
C PRO A 45 34.70 13.13 17.13
N PHE A 46 34.47 14.34 17.63
CA PHE A 46 33.41 15.27 17.25
C PHE A 46 32.32 14.69 16.32
N LEU A 47 31.16 14.38 16.90
CA LEU A 47 29.89 14.61 16.21
C LEU A 47 29.75 16.12 16.07
N THR A 48 30.14 16.66 14.92
CA THR A 48 29.68 17.98 14.48
C THR A 48 28.17 17.88 14.22
N GLN A 49 27.38 17.99 15.29
CA GLN A 49 26.00 18.44 15.16
C GLN A 49 26.07 19.88 14.67
N PHE A 50 25.96 20.05 13.35
CA PHE A 50 25.50 21.32 12.81
C PHE A 50 24.06 21.50 13.29
N PRO A 51 23.73 22.56 14.05
CA PRO A 51 22.34 22.91 14.28
C PRO A 51 21.79 23.38 12.94
N ASN A 52 21.18 22.48 12.17
CA ASN A 52 20.52 22.83 10.93
C ASN A 52 19.23 23.56 11.30
N ASN A 53 19.30 24.89 11.37
CA ASN A 53 18.30 25.73 12.02
C ASN A 53 16.99 25.89 11.22
N ASN A 54 16.78 25.12 10.15
CA ASN A 54 15.51 25.01 9.43
C ASN A 54 15.15 23.54 9.20
N SER A 55 14.38 22.96 10.14
CA SER A 55 13.75 21.66 9.95
C SER A 55 12.73 21.76 8.82
N ARG A 56 12.97 20.99 7.75
CA ARG A 56 12.14 20.96 6.53
C ARG A 56 10.69 20.61 6.84
N ILE A 57 9.74 21.30 6.23
CA ILE A 57 8.31 21.03 6.35
C ILE A 57 7.88 20.12 5.20
N VAL A 58 7.39 18.93 5.55
CA VAL A 58 6.97 17.92 4.57
C VAL A 58 5.48 17.67 4.74
N ALA A 59 4.70 18.09 3.74
CA ALA A 59 3.29 17.75 3.66
C ALA A 59 3.12 16.30 3.20
N PHE A 60 2.08 15.63 3.67
CA PHE A 60 1.66 14.34 3.12
C PHE A 60 0.16 14.16 3.24
N THR A 61 -0.40 13.41 2.29
CA THR A 61 -1.84 13.45 2.00
C THR A 61 -2.61 12.21 2.40
N THR A 62 -1.94 11.28 3.06
CA THR A 62 -2.43 9.93 3.33
C THR A 62 -3.66 9.93 4.25
N PRO A 63 -4.51 8.90 4.16
CA PRO A 63 -5.58 8.70 5.13
C PRO A 63 -5.03 8.36 6.53
N GLN A 64 -5.88 8.51 7.55
CA GLN A 64 -5.53 8.41 8.97
C GLN A 64 -4.79 7.13 9.35
N ASN A 65 -5.17 5.98 8.76
CA ASN A 65 -4.56 4.67 9.04
C ASN A 65 -3.08 4.58 8.62
N TYR A 66 -2.60 5.47 7.75
CA TYR A 66 -1.20 5.53 7.33
C TYR A 66 -0.42 6.71 7.92
N ALA A 67 -1.13 7.73 8.42
CA ALA A 67 -0.56 9.01 8.82
C ALA A 67 0.50 8.88 9.91
N GLY A 68 0.23 8.09 10.96
CA GLY A 68 1.14 7.92 12.09
C GLY A 68 2.50 7.35 11.69
N ARG A 69 2.52 6.32 10.82
CA ARG A 69 3.75 5.67 10.37
C ARG A 69 4.61 6.60 9.51
N LEU A 70 4.00 7.31 8.55
CA LEU A 70 4.75 8.24 7.70
C LEU A 70 5.24 9.45 8.51
N SER A 71 4.40 10.01 9.39
CA SER A 71 4.77 11.11 10.30
C SER A 71 6.00 10.76 11.14
N GLN A 72 6.03 9.55 11.74
CA GLN A 72 7.15 9.09 12.54
C GLN A 72 8.45 9.00 11.71
N LEU A 73 8.39 8.47 10.49
CA LEU A 73 9.57 8.36 9.62
C LEU A 73 10.13 9.73 9.22
N LEU A 74 9.26 10.71 8.94
CA LEU A 74 9.67 12.09 8.64
C LEU A 74 10.34 12.73 9.87
N GLN A 75 9.78 12.54 11.07
CA GLN A 75 10.34 13.05 12.32
C GLN A 75 11.72 12.44 12.62
N LEU A 76 11.92 11.15 12.36
CA LEU A 76 13.21 10.47 12.52
C LEU A 76 14.31 11.05 11.60
N LYS A 77 13.95 11.68 10.48
CA LYS A 77 14.88 12.44 9.62
C LYS A 77 15.08 13.89 10.07
N GLY A 78 14.47 14.30 11.18
CA GLY A 78 14.51 15.67 11.70
C GLY A 78 13.62 16.65 10.92
N TRP A 79 12.63 16.16 10.17
CA TRP A 79 11.70 16.99 9.40
C TRP A 79 10.38 17.20 10.17
N LYS A 80 9.68 18.29 9.86
CA LYS A 80 8.38 18.66 10.42
C LYS A 80 7.27 18.10 9.53
N PRO A 81 6.57 17.02 9.94
CA PRO A 81 5.43 16.51 9.21
C PRO A 81 4.26 17.51 9.24
N LEU A 82 3.64 17.73 8.08
CA LEU A 82 2.36 18.42 7.93
C LEU A 82 1.35 17.44 7.33
N TRP A 83 0.46 16.91 8.17
CA TRP A 83 -0.56 15.98 7.69
C TRP A 83 -1.75 16.73 7.10
N CYS A 84 -2.06 16.45 5.84
CA CYS A 84 -3.15 17.06 5.08
C CYS A 84 -4.00 15.95 4.44
N PRO A 85 -4.85 15.25 5.20
CA PRO A 85 -5.58 14.08 4.71
C PRO A 85 -6.55 14.48 3.61
N THR A 86 -6.27 14.08 2.37
CA THR A 86 -7.08 14.43 1.20
C THR A 86 -8.19 13.44 0.92
N VAL A 87 -8.04 12.23 1.48
CA VAL A 87 -9.00 11.15 1.39
C VAL A 87 -9.32 10.57 2.76
N VAL A 88 -10.56 10.16 2.94
CA VAL A 88 -11.05 9.39 4.09
C VAL A 88 -11.37 7.98 3.62
N VAL A 89 -10.93 7.00 4.41
CA VAL A 89 -11.14 5.57 4.12
C VAL A 89 -11.82 4.94 5.32
N GLU A 90 -13.05 4.46 5.14
CA GLU A 90 -13.85 3.88 6.23
C GLU A 90 -14.90 2.89 5.74
N THR A 91 -15.39 2.07 6.64
CA THR A 91 -16.60 1.26 6.46
C THR A 91 -17.83 2.07 6.86
N THR A 92 -18.94 1.84 6.16
CA THR A 92 -20.25 2.39 6.51
C THR A 92 -21.26 1.27 6.68
N SER A 93 -22.39 1.53 7.33
CA SER A 93 -23.47 0.55 7.43
C SER A 93 -23.91 0.05 6.05
N GLN A 94 -23.84 0.89 5.01
CA GLN A 94 -24.17 0.51 3.64
C GLN A 94 -23.13 -0.43 3.02
N THR A 95 -21.84 -0.18 3.20
CA THR A 95 -20.79 -1.07 2.66
C THR A 95 -20.73 -2.39 3.42
N THR A 96 -20.88 -2.35 4.75
CA THR A 96 -21.00 -3.55 5.59
C THR A 96 -22.20 -4.41 5.15
N ALA A 97 -23.38 -3.80 4.98
CA ALA A 97 -24.55 -4.50 4.46
C ALA A 97 -24.34 -5.06 3.04
N SER A 98 -23.53 -4.40 2.22
CA SER A 98 -23.21 -4.88 0.86
C SER A 98 -22.37 -6.16 0.89
N ILE A 99 -21.45 -6.29 1.85
CA ILE A 99 -20.72 -7.54 2.08
C ILE A 99 -21.64 -8.60 2.68
N GLN A 100 -22.45 -8.25 3.68
CA GLN A 100 -23.33 -9.19 4.39
C GLN A 100 -24.31 -9.94 3.48
N LYS A 101 -24.72 -9.35 2.35
CA LYS A 101 -25.53 -10.02 1.31
C LYS A 101 -24.90 -11.30 0.75
N TYR A 102 -23.57 -11.42 0.84
CA TYR A 102 -22.83 -12.60 0.39
C TYR A 102 -22.43 -13.52 1.54
N LEU A 103 -22.74 -13.13 2.78
CA LEU A 103 -22.41 -13.86 3.99
C LEU A 103 -23.67 -14.52 4.58
N SER A 104 -24.68 -13.73 4.90
CA SER A 104 -25.88 -14.21 5.59
C SER A 104 -27.02 -14.52 4.62
N ASN A 105 -27.76 -15.60 4.87
CA ASN A 105 -29.10 -15.77 4.33
C ASN A 105 -30.10 -14.97 5.18
N PRO A 106 -30.93 -14.09 4.60
CA PRO A 106 -31.87 -13.25 5.37
C PRO A 106 -32.99 -14.05 6.08
N ASN A 107 -33.18 -15.33 5.75
CA ASN A 107 -34.18 -16.21 6.36
C ASN A 107 -33.47 -17.20 7.28
N ASN A 108 -33.40 -16.86 8.57
CA ASN A 108 -32.48 -17.43 9.56
C ASN A 108 -33.01 -18.67 10.32
N ASP A 109 -33.93 -19.46 9.76
CA ASP A 109 -34.53 -20.59 10.50
C ASP A 109 -34.38 -21.98 9.86
N ASP A 110 -33.97 -22.08 8.59
CA ASP A 110 -33.74 -23.38 7.94
C ASP A 110 -32.23 -23.67 7.75
N ASP A 111 -31.74 -24.67 8.49
CA ASP A 111 -30.34 -25.15 8.48
C ASP A 111 -29.88 -25.75 7.13
N GLU A 112 -30.77 -25.85 6.13
CA GLU A 112 -30.49 -26.53 4.86
C GLU A 112 -30.06 -25.59 3.71
N GLN A 113 -30.17 -24.26 3.87
CA GLN A 113 -29.90 -23.37 2.75
C GLN A 113 -28.41 -23.01 2.62
N LYS A 114 -27.79 -23.47 1.52
CA LYS A 114 -26.41 -23.19 1.11
C LYS A 114 -26.06 -21.69 1.28
N PRO A 115 -25.00 -21.32 2.02
CA PRO A 115 -24.56 -19.94 2.15
C PRO A 115 -24.22 -19.30 0.79
N PRO A 116 -24.52 -18.01 0.55
CA PRO A 116 -24.24 -17.37 -0.74
C PRO A 116 -22.76 -17.40 -1.15
N LEU A 117 -21.84 -17.43 -0.18
CA LEU A 117 -20.40 -17.47 -0.44
C LEU A 117 -19.96 -18.77 -1.16
N GLU A 118 -20.72 -19.85 -1.02
CA GLU A 118 -20.48 -21.14 -1.69
C GLU A 118 -20.73 -21.12 -3.20
N ASP A 119 -21.25 -20.02 -3.74
CA ASP A 119 -21.35 -19.82 -5.20
C ASP A 119 -20.06 -19.21 -5.80
N PHE A 120 -19.08 -18.93 -4.95
CA PHE A 120 -17.79 -18.39 -5.32
C PHE A 120 -16.71 -19.47 -5.18
N SER A 121 -15.66 -19.36 -5.99
CA SER A 121 -14.47 -20.19 -5.84
C SER A 121 -13.31 -19.43 -5.20
N ALA A 122 -13.44 -18.11 -5.11
CA ALA A 122 -12.41 -17.27 -4.51
C ALA A 122 -12.93 -15.94 -3.95
N ILE A 123 -12.17 -15.39 -3.00
CA ILE A 123 -12.19 -13.96 -2.64
C ILE A 123 -10.82 -13.37 -3.00
N ALA A 124 -10.83 -12.19 -3.63
CA ALA A 124 -9.61 -11.49 -4.00
C ALA A 124 -9.57 -10.08 -3.40
N PHE A 125 -8.69 -9.91 -2.42
CA PHE A 125 -8.45 -8.65 -1.74
C PHE A 125 -7.28 -7.91 -2.37
N THR A 126 -7.50 -6.66 -2.77
CA THR A 126 -6.45 -5.78 -3.29
C THR A 126 -5.95 -4.77 -2.27
N SER A 127 -6.43 -4.83 -1.03
CA SER A 127 -5.98 -3.97 0.07
C SER A 127 -6.31 -4.55 1.44
N ARG A 128 -5.51 -4.19 2.44
CA ARG A 128 -5.81 -4.42 3.86
C ARG A 128 -7.20 -3.93 4.27
N THR A 129 -7.61 -2.75 3.81
CA THR A 129 -8.93 -2.20 4.14
C THR A 129 -10.06 -3.11 3.65
N GLY A 130 -9.91 -3.73 2.47
CA GLY A 130 -10.87 -4.72 1.98
C GLY A 130 -10.97 -5.93 2.90
N ILE A 131 -9.84 -6.43 3.42
CA ILE A 131 -9.80 -7.55 4.37
C ILE A 131 -10.45 -7.15 5.69
N SER A 132 -10.10 -5.98 6.24
CA SER A 132 -10.66 -5.47 7.49
C SER A 132 -12.17 -5.26 7.39
N ALA A 133 -12.65 -4.66 6.30
CA ALA A 133 -14.08 -4.45 6.07
C ALA A 133 -14.86 -5.78 5.97
N PHE A 134 -14.27 -6.78 5.30
CA PHE A 134 -14.85 -8.11 5.23
C PHE A 134 -14.86 -8.81 6.60
N SER A 135 -13.78 -8.67 7.38
CA SER A 135 -13.67 -9.20 8.74
C SER A 135 -14.68 -8.55 9.70
N GLU A 136 -14.92 -7.24 9.56
CA GLU A 136 -15.94 -6.50 10.30
C GLU A 136 -17.34 -7.03 9.94
N ALA A 137 -17.64 -7.18 8.65
CA ALA A 137 -18.92 -7.75 8.20
C ALA A 137 -19.14 -9.21 8.65
N LEU A 138 -18.06 -9.99 8.79
CA LEU A 138 -18.09 -11.35 9.34
C LEU A 138 -18.35 -11.37 10.85
N ALA A 139 -18.05 -10.31 11.60
CA ALA A 139 -18.15 -10.30 13.06
C ALA A 139 -19.60 -10.52 13.55
N ASP A 140 -20.58 -10.11 12.74
CA ASP A 140 -22.01 -10.27 13.03
C ASP A 140 -22.56 -11.66 12.65
N VAL A 141 -21.74 -12.51 12.01
CA VAL A 141 -22.19 -13.79 11.47
C VAL A 141 -21.78 -14.93 12.41
N LYS A 142 -22.77 -15.70 12.87
CA LYS A 142 -22.58 -16.73 13.93
C LYS A 142 -22.05 -18.07 13.43
N LYS A 143 -22.27 -18.40 12.16
CA LYS A 143 -21.89 -19.68 11.54
C LYS A 143 -20.79 -19.45 10.50
N PRO A 144 -19.95 -20.45 10.20
CA PRO A 144 -19.04 -20.39 9.06
C PRO A 144 -19.79 -20.19 7.75
N GLN A 145 -19.13 -19.52 6.81
CA GLN A 145 -19.70 -19.07 5.53
C GLN A 145 -19.52 -20.09 4.40
N LEU A 146 -18.75 -21.13 4.66
CA LEU A 146 -18.54 -22.28 3.81
C LEU A 146 -18.73 -23.56 4.64
N ALA A 147 -19.33 -24.57 4.03
CA ALA A 147 -19.41 -25.93 4.52
C ALA A 147 -17.99 -26.52 4.73
N PRO A 148 -17.82 -27.48 5.65
CA PRO A 148 -16.53 -28.10 5.89
C PRO A 148 -16.02 -28.97 4.71
N SER A 149 -16.90 -29.33 3.77
CA SER A 149 -16.60 -30.13 2.58
C SER A 149 -16.95 -29.36 1.30
N GLY A 150 -16.25 -29.69 0.21
CA GLY A 150 -16.45 -29.07 -1.10
C GLY A 150 -15.14 -28.81 -1.82
N GLU A 151 -15.19 -28.10 -2.94
CA GLU A 151 -13.99 -27.69 -3.67
C GLU A 151 -13.12 -26.74 -2.84
N THR A 152 -11.82 -26.71 -3.13
CA THR A 152 -10.87 -25.77 -2.52
C THR A 152 -11.29 -24.33 -2.82
N PHE A 153 -11.52 -23.55 -1.77
CA PHE A 153 -11.85 -22.15 -1.86
C PHE A 153 -10.60 -21.29 -1.69
N THR A 154 -10.34 -20.37 -2.61
CA THR A 154 -9.12 -19.54 -2.56
C THR A 154 -9.39 -18.19 -1.92
N ILE A 155 -8.60 -17.80 -0.93
CA ILE A 155 -8.61 -16.45 -0.38
C ILE A 155 -7.28 -15.81 -0.71
N SER A 156 -7.30 -14.64 -1.33
CA SER A 156 -6.08 -14.05 -1.87
C SER A 156 -5.91 -12.59 -1.46
N ALA A 157 -4.66 -12.20 -1.20
CA ALA A 157 -4.28 -10.86 -0.76
C ALA A 157 -2.90 -10.47 -1.30
N LEU A 158 -2.61 -9.16 -1.34
CA LEU A 158 -1.35 -8.63 -1.85
C LEU A 158 -0.27 -8.54 -0.76
N GLY A 159 0.90 -9.14 -1.00
CA GLY A 159 2.10 -8.95 -0.18
C GLY A 159 1.83 -9.05 1.32
N LYS A 160 2.26 -8.05 2.09
CA LYS A 160 2.08 -8.02 3.56
C LYS A 160 0.63 -7.96 4.03
N ASP A 161 -0.33 -7.62 3.17
CA ASP A 161 -1.73 -7.62 3.57
C ASP A 161 -2.27 -9.04 3.78
N SER A 162 -1.59 -10.07 3.27
CA SER A 162 -1.92 -11.46 3.56
C SER A 162 -1.74 -11.84 5.04
N GLU A 163 -0.95 -11.07 5.81
CA GLU A 163 -0.82 -11.26 7.26
C GLU A 163 -2.16 -11.08 8.00
N CYS A 164 -3.14 -10.38 7.38
CA CYS A 164 -4.50 -10.26 7.93
C CYS A 164 -5.38 -11.49 7.66
N LEU A 165 -4.91 -12.45 6.86
CA LEU A 165 -5.61 -13.70 6.57
C LEU A 165 -5.13 -14.83 7.50
N ASP A 166 -5.18 -14.56 8.81
CA ASP A 166 -4.73 -15.49 9.85
C ASP A 166 -5.76 -16.62 10.12
N ASP A 167 -5.40 -17.55 11.01
CA ASP A 167 -6.26 -18.68 11.39
C ASP A 167 -7.60 -18.23 11.96
N ALA A 168 -7.64 -17.07 12.65
CA ALA A 168 -8.87 -16.52 13.19
C ALA A 168 -9.80 -16.00 12.08
N PHE A 169 -9.25 -15.38 11.04
CA PHE A 169 -9.99 -14.99 9.84
C PHE A 169 -10.49 -16.22 9.07
N ILE A 170 -9.62 -17.21 8.83
CA ILE A 170 -9.94 -18.41 8.07
C ILE A 170 -11.03 -19.25 8.74
N SER A 171 -10.93 -19.46 10.06
CA SER A 171 -11.90 -20.26 10.83
C SER A 171 -13.31 -19.65 10.87
N ARG A 172 -13.43 -18.33 10.76
CA ARG A 172 -14.74 -17.66 10.60
C ARG A 172 -15.38 -17.91 9.25
N ILE A 173 -14.59 -18.20 8.22
CA ILE A 173 -15.09 -18.50 6.88
C ILE A 173 -15.41 -19.98 6.75
N CYS A 174 -14.54 -20.87 7.22
CA CYS A 174 -14.72 -22.32 7.09
C CYS A 174 -14.13 -23.06 8.31
N ASN A 175 -14.89 -24.00 8.87
CA ASN A 175 -14.42 -24.86 9.97
C ASN A 175 -13.34 -25.87 9.54
N ASN A 176 -13.22 -26.14 8.24
CA ASN A 176 -12.17 -26.99 7.69
C ASN A 176 -11.09 -26.13 7.00
N PRO A 177 -9.94 -25.86 7.63
CA PRO A 177 -8.89 -25.04 7.04
C PRO A 177 -8.25 -25.69 5.80
N GLU A 178 -8.28 -27.02 5.66
CA GLU A 178 -7.74 -27.71 4.48
C GLU A 178 -8.53 -27.38 3.19
N ARG A 179 -9.78 -26.93 3.34
CA ARG A 179 -10.58 -26.45 2.22
C ARG A 179 -10.14 -25.06 1.74
N ILE A 180 -9.42 -24.30 2.57
CA ILE A 180 -9.03 -22.92 2.28
C ILE A 180 -7.59 -22.87 1.77
N ARG A 181 -7.40 -22.33 0.58
CA ARG A 181 -6.09 -21.99 0.05
C ARG A 181 -5.86 -20.50 0.17
N VAL A 182 -4.90 -20.10 1.01
CA VAL A 182 -4.40 -18.72 1.01
C VAL A 182 -3.44 -18.52 -0.15
N LEU A 183 -3.65 -17.48 -0.96
CA LEU A 183 -2.84 -17.19 -2.13
C LEU A 183 -2.26 -15.77 -2.05
N VAL A 184 -0.93 -15.69 -2.17
CA VAL A 184 -0.18 -14.43 -2.22
C VAL A 184 0.63 -14.41 -3.50
N PRO A 185 0.48 -13.38 -4.37
CA PRO A 185 1.21 -13.34 -5.61
C PRO A 185 2.70 -13.02 -5.36
N PRO A 186 3.64 -13.60 -6.15
CA PRO A 186 5.06 -13.28 -6.03
C PRO A 186 5.37 -11.78 -6.21
N VAL A 187 4.58 -11.11 -7.06
CA VAL A 187 4.61 -9.66 -7.25
C VAL A 187 3.32 -9.09 -6.66
N ALA A 188 3.42 -8.33 -5.57
CA ALA A 188 2.30 -7.80 -4.79
C ALA A 188 1.56 -6.65 -5.52
N THR A 189 0.96 -6.97 -6.66
CA THR A 189 0.18 -6.05 -7.50
C THR A 189 -1.15 -6.70 -7.89
N PRO A 190 -2.20 -5.91 -8.22
CA PRO A 190 -3.46 -6.47 -8.71
C PRO A 190 -3.28 -7.37 -9.94
N THR A 191 -2.41 -7.01 -10.89
CA THR A 191 -2.09 -7.85 -12.06
C THR A 191 -1.41 -9.16 -11.64
N GLY A 192 -0.42 -9.10 -10.76
CA GLY A 192 0.23 -10.30 -10.23
C GLY A 192 -0.74 -11.24 -9.48
N LEU A 193 -1.74 -10.68 -8.80
CA LEU A 193 -2.82 -11.43 -8.16
C LEU A 193 -3.68 -12.18 -9.20
N VAL A 194 -4.07 -11.50 -10.28
CA VAL A 194 -4.81 -12.10 -11.40
C VAL A 194 -4.02 -13.24 -12.06
N GLU A 195 -2.73 -13.02 -12.30
CA GLU A 195 -1.84 -14.05 -12.85
C GLU A 195 -1.74 -15.28 -11.95
N SER A 196 -1.58 -15.05 -10.64
CA SER A 196 -1.45 -16.11 -9.64
C SER A 196 -2.75 -16.88 -9.42
N LEU A 197 -3.91 -16.22 -9.49
CA LEU A 197 -5.22 -16.89 -9.47
C LEU A 197 -5.43 -17.83 -10.66
N GLY A 198 -4.78 -17.55 -11.80
CA GLY A 198 -4.84 -18.38 -13.00
C GLY A 198 -6.20 -18.31 -13.71
N LEU A 199 -6.52 -19.37 -14.47
CA LEU A 199 -7.73 -19.41 -15.30
C LEU A 199 -9.01 -19.60 -14.45
N GLY A 200 -9.99 -18.73 -14.67
CA GLY A 200 -11.27 -18.76 -13.96
C GLY A 200 -12.21 -19.85 -14.43
N ARG A 201 -12.24 -20.13 -15.75
CA ARG A 201 -13.14 -21.13 -16.38
C ARG A 201 -14.63 -20.89 -16.04
N GLY A 202 -15.06 -19.63 -16.00
CA GLY A 202 -16.41 -19.22 -15.66
C GLY A 202 -16.71 -19.17 -14.15
N ARG A 203 -15.75 -19.55 -13.29
CA ARG A 203 -15.93 -19.48 -11.84
C ARG A 203 -16.03 -18.04 -11.36
N ARG A 204 -16.77 -17.83 -10.28
CA ARG A 204 -16.98 -16.51 -9.68
C ARG A 204 -15.91 -16.20 -8.65
N VAL A 205 -15.48 -14.94 -8.62
CA VAL A 205 -14.57 -14.40 -7.61
C VAL A 205 -15.20 -13.17 -6.98
N LEU A 206 -15.27 -13.15 -5.66
CA LEU A 206 -15.77 -12.01 -4.91
C LEU A 206 -14.64 -10.98 -4.73
N CYS A 207 -14.90 -9.73 -5.04
CA CYS A 207 -13.91 -8.66 -4.98
C CYS A 207 -14.40 -7.53 -4.07
N PRO A 208 -14.12 -7.58 -2.75
CA PRO A 208 -14.33 -6.46 -1.83
C PRO A 208 -13.36 -5.31 -2.16
N VAL A 209 -13.89 -4.24 -2.73
CA VAL A 209 -13.14 -3.08 -3.26
C VAL A 209 -13.81 -1.77 -2.80
N PRO A 210 -13.15 -0.59 -2.91
CA PRO A 210 -13.74 0.65 -2.42
C PRO A 210 -14.93 1.08 -3.26
N LEU A 211 -15.91 1.76 -2.68
CA LEU A 211 -16.76 2.73 -3.35
C LEU A 211 -16.06 4.09 -3.31
N VAL A 212 -15.79 4.68 -4.47
CA VAL A 212 -15.14 6.00 -4.55
C VAL A 212 -16.21 7.09 -4.55
N ILE A 213 -16.08 8.06 -3.66
CA ILE A 213 -17.08 9.13 -3.47
C ILE A 213 -16.41 10.51 -3.58
N GLY A 214 -16.93 11.35 -4.47
CA GLY A 214 -16.46 12.72 -4.63
C GLY A 214 -15.09 12.84 -5.32
N LEU A 215 -14.58 11.75 -5.89
CA LEU A 215 -13.35 11.64 -6.69
C LEU A 215 -13.63 10.74 -7.91
N GLU A 216 -12.75 10.78 -8.90
CA GLU A 216 -12.72 9.81 -9.99
C GLU A 216 -12.13 8.48 -9.49
N GLU A 217 -12.73 7.35 -9.87
CA GLU A 217 -12.19 6.04 -9.49
C GLU A 217 -10.88 5.79 -10.26
N PRO A 218 -9.73 5.62 -9.59
CA PRO A 218 -8.48 5.34 -10.27
C PRO A 218 -8.58 4.01 -11.03
N PRO A 219 -7.85 3.84 -12.15
CA PRO A 219 -8.00 2.68 -13.02
C PRO A 219 -7.55 1.36 -12.38
N VAL A 220 -7.01 1.36 -11.16
CA VAL A 220 -6.51 0.18 -10.44
C VAL A 220 -7.59 -0.90 -10.29
N VAL A 221 -8.74 -0.57 -9.73
CA VAL A 221 -9.84 -1.53 -9.51
C VAL A 221 -10.55 -1.89 -10.82
N PRO A 222 -10.92 -0.92 -11.70
CA PRO A 222 -11.46 -1.25 -13.01
C PRO A 222 -10.56 -2.18 -13.84
N ASN A 223 -9.24 -1.94 -13.84
CA ASN A 223 -8.27 -2.80 -14.54
C ASN A 223 -8.22 -4.19 -13.90
N PHE A 224 -8.15 -4.28 -12.58
CA PHE A 224 -8.15 -5.55 -11.86
C PHE A 224 -9.35 -6.43 -12.22
N LEU A 225 -10.57 -5.86 -12.20
CA LEU A 225 -11.79 -6.60 -12.56
C LEU A 225 -11.79 -7.00 -14.04
N ARG A 226 -11.34 -6.12 -14.94
CA ARG A 226 -11.22 -6.44 -16.37
C ARG A 226 -10.21 -7.57 -16.61
N ASP A 227 -9.08 -7.55 -15.93
CA ASP A 227 -8.02 -8.54 -16.11
C ASP A 227 -8.46 -9.91 -15.56
N LEU A 228 -9.20 -9.96 -14.46
CA LEU A 228 -9.89 -11.17 -13.98
C LEU A 228 -10.84 -11.73 -15.05
N ALA A 229 -11.70 -10.88 -15.63
CA ALA A 229 -12.62 -11.27 -16.67
C ALA A 229 -11.89 -11.80 -17.92
N ALA A 230 -10.78 -11.17 -18.31
CA ALA A 230 -9.93 -11.61 -19.41
C ALA A 230 -9.28 -12.99 -19.16
N LYS A 231 -9.08 -13.40 -17.89
CA LYS A 231 -8.66 -14.75 -17.50
C LYS A 231 -9.83 -15.74 -17.34
N GLY A 232 -11.03 -15.33 -17.72
CA GLY A 232 -12.24 -16.16 -17.69
C GLY A 232 -12.84 -16.32 -16.29
N TRP A 233 -12.53 -15.44 -15.35
CA TRP A 233 -13.30 -15.32 -14.10
C TRP A 233 -14.58 -14.52 -14.32
N VAL A 234 -15.58 -14.73 -13.47
CA VAL A 234 -16.73 -13.83 -13.33
C VAL A 234 -16.50 -12.98 -12.08
N PRO A 235 -15.87 -11.80 -12.20
CA PRO A 235 -15.61 -10.94 -11.06
C PRO A 235 -16.91 -10.32 -10.54
N VAL A 236 -17.15 -10.42 -9.24
CA VAL A 236 -18.28 -9.78 -8.55
C VAL A 236 -17.72 -8.71 -7.65
N ARG A 237 -17.85 -7.46 -8.09
CA ARG A 237 -17.54 -6.29 -7.29
C ARG A 237 -18.48 -6.20 -6.09
N VAL A 238 -17.90 -6.01 -4.92
CA VAL A 238 -18.63 -5.62 -3.71
C VAL A 238 -18.00 -4.35 -3.17
N ASN A 239 -18.81 -3.32 -2.99
CA ASN A 239 -18.38 -2.08 -2.34
C ASN A 239 -18.22 -2.35 -0.84
N GLY A 240 -17.02 -2.73 -0.43
CA GLY A 240 -16.75 -3.20 0.93
C GLY A 240 -16.43 -2.08 1.92
N TYR A 241 -15.91 -0.97 1.41
CA TYR A 241 -15.56 0.23 2.16
C TYR A 241 -15.66 1.44 1.24
N GLU A 242 -15.52 2.64 1.78
CA GLU A 242 -15.57 3.88 1.02
C GLU A 242 -14.18 4.53 0.97
N THR A 243 -13.85 5.14 -0.16
CA THR A 243 -12.74 6.08 -0.28
C THR A 243 -13.32 7.39 -0.74
N ARG A 244 -13.34 8.39 0.15
CA ARG A 244 -13.99 9.67 -0.11
C ARG A 244 -12.99 10.80 -0.14
N TRP A 245 -13.30 11.82 -0.92
CA TRP A 245 -12.65 13.12 -0.72
C TRP A 245 -12.90 13.63 0.70
N ALA A 246 -11.85 14.07 1.39
CA ALA A 246 -11.93 14.58 2.76
C ALA A 246 -12.62 15.96 2.87
N GLY A 247 -12.79 16.66 1.74
CA GLY A 247 -13.41 17.97 1.67
C GLY A 247 -12.41 19.11 1.44
N PRO A 248 -12.91 20.34 1.25
CA PRO A 248 -12.11 21.49 0.85
C PRO A 248 -10.97 21.79 1.83
N GLU A 249 -11.23 21.69 3.14
CA GLU A 249 -10.30 22.09 4.19
C GLU A 249 -8.98 21.29 4.19
N CYS A 250 -8.91 20.14 3.52
CA CYS A 250 -7.68 19.33 3.50
C CYS A 250 -6.49 20.04 2.84
N ALA A 251 -6.71 21.07 2.02
CA ALA A 251 -5.64 21.86 1.42
C ALA A 251 -5.17 23.04 2.29
N GLU A 252 -5.86 23.39 3.38
CA GLU A 252 -5.61 24.61 4.16
C GLU A 252 -4.15 24.72 4.60
N GLY A 253 -3.57 23.62 5.12
CA GLY A 253 -2.17 23.58 5.52
C GLY A 253 -1.20 23.85 4.38
N VAL A 254 -1.45 23.28 3.20
CA VAL A 254 -0.64 23.49 1.99
C VAL A 254 -0.78 24.93 1.50
N VAL A 255 -2.00 25.47 1.47
CA VAL A 255 -2.28 26.85 1.05
C VAL A 255 -1.54 27.84 1.95
N ARG A 256 -1.74 27.74 3.26
CA ARG A 256 -1.07 28.60 4.25
C ARG A 256 0.45 28.52 4.11
N LYS A 257 1.01 27.31 3.98
CA LYS A 257 2.45 27.14 3.80
C LYS A 257 2.95 27.72 2.48
N SER A 258 2.16 27.66 1.42
CA SER A 258 2.53 28.28 0.16
C SER A 258 2.63 29.81 0.24
N GLU A 259 1.85 30.43 1.11
CA GLU A 259 1.86 31.89 1.32
C GLU A 259 3.03 32.32 2.23
N GLU A 260 3.48 31.44 3.10
CA GLU A 260 4.61 31.64 4.01
C GLU A 260 6.00 31.43 3.36
N GLU A 261 6.10 31.04 2.08
CA GLU A 261 7.39 30.77 1.40
C GLU A 261 8.33 31.97 1.46
N GLY A 262 7.82 33.19 1.23
CA GLY A 262 8.61 34.43 1.29
C GLY A 262 9.21 34.75 2.66
N LEU A 263 8.72 34.06 3.72
CA LEU A 263 9.22 34.17 5.09
C LEU A 263 10.18 33.02 5.44
N GLY A 264 10.52 32.14 4.49
CA GLY A 264 11.34 30.95 4.72
C GLY A 264 10.66 29.88 5.57
N LEU A 265 9.33 29.96 5.73
CA LEU A 265 8.50 29.03 6.51
C LEU A 265 7.58 28.17 5.62
N GLY A 266 7.86 28.15 4.32
CA GLY A 266 7.05 27.48 3.31
C GLY A 266 7.21 25.96 3.27
N LEU A 267 6.76 25.36 2.17
CA LEU A 267 6.68 23.91 2.03
C LEU A 267 7.89 23.37 1.27
N ASP A 268 8.66 22.48 1.88
CA ASP A 268 9.86 21.89 1.26
C ASP A 268 9.51 20.67 0.39
N ALA A 269 8.54 19.86 0.83
CA ALA A 269 8.08 18.71 0.06
C ALA A 269 6.59 18.40 0.28
N ILE A 270 6.02 17.70 -0.69
CA ILE A 270 4.74 17.00 -0.54
C ILE A 270 4.87 15.53 -0.97
N VAL A 271 4.32 14.62 -0.17
CA VAL A 271 4.33 13.18 -0.42
C VAL A 271 2.91 12.69 -0.74
N PHE A 272 2.77 12.03 -1.89
CA PHE A 272 1.55 11.32 -2.28
C PHE A 272 1.75 9.82 -2.21
N THR A 273 0.79 9.10 -1.62
CA THR A 273 0.82 7.62 -1.60
C THR A 273 -0.15 6.96 -2.58
N SER A 274 -1.13 7.71 -3.09
CA SER A 274 -2.08 7.21 -4.08
C SER A 274 -2.56 8.33 -5.02
N THR A 275 -3.10 7.95 -6.18
CA THR A 275 -3.68 8.90 -7.16
C THR A 275 -4.88 9.65 -6.60
N GLY A 276 -5.73 8.96 -5.82
CA GLY A 276 -6.91 9.59 -5.21
C GLY A 276 -6.55 10.72 -4.24
N GLU A 277 -5.38 10.62 -3.59
CA GLU A 277 -4.87 11.71 -2.74
C GLU A 277 -4.46 12.94 -3.55
N VAL A 278 -3.84 12.74 -4.71
CA VAL A 278 -3.47 13.83 -5.61
C VAL A 278 -4.72 14.55 -6.09
N GLU A 279 -5.71 13.80 -6.57
CA GLU A 279 -6.97 14.38 -7.03
C GLU A 279 -7.69 15.12 -5.89
N GLY A 280 -7.74 14.52 -4.69
CA GLY A 280 -8.34 15.15 -3.51
C GLY A 280 -7.68 16.47 -3.15
N LEU A 281 -6.34 16.57 -3.19
CA LEU A 281 -5.64 17.83 -2.98
C LEU A 281 -5.98 18.85 -4.07
N LEU A 282 -5.90 18.45 -5.34
CA LEU A 282 -6.18 19.34 -6.47
C LEU A 282 -7.60 19.90 -6.43
N LYS A 283 -8.56 19.05 -6.05
CA LYS A 283 -9.95 19.46 -5.86
C LYS A 283 -10.06 20.49 -4.75
N SER A 284 -9.42 20.25 -3.61
CA SER A 284 -9.42 21.21 -2.49
C SER A 284 -8.72 22.52 -2.81
N LEU A 285 -7.60 22.50 -3.54
CA LEU A 285 -6.94 23.73 -4.00
C LEU A 285 -7.88 24.61 -4.84
N ARG A 286 -8.71 24.00 -5.70
CA ARG A 286 -9.69 24.75 -6.51
C ARG A 286 -10.73 25.46 -5.65
N GLU A 287 -11.15 24.86 -4.54
CA GLU A 287 -12.07 25.48 -3.58
C GLU A 287 -11.45 26.72 -2.90
N PHE A 288 -10.12 26.77 -2.80
CA PHE A 288 -9.36 27.95 -2.38
C PHE A 288 -9.04 28.93 -3.54
N GLY A 289 -9.57 28.71 -4.73
CA GLY A 289 -9.28 29.53 -5.92
C GLY A 289 -7.86 29.36 -6.46
N LEU A 290 -7.21 28.22 -6.17
CA LEU A 290 -5.84 27.91 -6.58
C LEU A 290 -5.81 26.71 -7.53
N ASP A 291 -4.81 26.69 -8.39
CA ASP A 291 -4.42 25.50 -9.14
C ASP A 291 -3.01 25.05 -8.72
N TRP A 292 -2.61 23.85 -9.16
CA TRP A 292 -1.28 23.30 -8.86
C TRP A 292 -0.15 24.19 -9.37
N GLY A 293 -0.33 24.81 -10.54
CA GLY A 293 0.66 25.73 -11.12
C GLY A 293 0.92 26.95 -10.25
N THR A 294 -0.11 27.46 -9.58
CA THR A 294 -0.02 28.58 -8.63
C THR A 294 0.73 28.15 -7.38
N VAL A 295 0.47 26.95 -6.83
CA VAL A 295 1.25 26.40 -5.72
C VAL A 295 2.72 26.26 -6.10
N ARG A 296 3.04 25.72 -7.29
CA ARG A 296 4.44 25.59 -7.77
C ARG A 296 5.12 26.94 -8.00
N LYS A 297 4.40 27.96 -8.46
CA LYS A 297 4.94 29.33 -8.60
C LYS A 297 5.25 29.96 -7.24
N ARG A 298 4.37 29.74 -6.25
CA ARG A 298 4.57 30.21 -4.86
C ARG A 298 5.72 29.48 -4.17
N CYS A 299 5.85 28.17 -4.40
CA CYS A 299 6.90 27.32 -3.84
C CYS A 299 7.77 26.72 -4.95
N PRO A 300 8.69 27.50 -5.56
CA PRO A 300 9.49 27.03 -6.70
C PRO A 300 10.48 25.90 -6.34
N ARG A 301 10.79 25.73 -5.04
CA ARG A 301 11.67 24.68 -4.52
C ARG A 301 10.94 23.46 -3.96
N LEU A 302 9.61 23.46 -4.00
CA LEU A 302 8.79 22.35 -3.51
C LEU A 302 9.17 21.06 -4.22
N VAL A 303 9.51 20.01 -3.49
CA VAL A 303 9.75 18.67 -4.03
C VAL A 303 8.48 17.83 -3.94
N VAL A 304 8.01 17.31 -5.07
CA VAL A 304 6.88 16.37 -5.12
C VAL A 304 7.42 14.94 -5.13
N ALA A 305 7.05 14.16 -4.13
CA ALA A 305 7.43 12.76 -4.02
C ALA A 305 6.22 11.83 -4.15
N ALA A 306 6.37 10.80 -4.98
CA ALA A 306 5.40 9.72 -5.10
C ALA A 306 5.92 8.45 -4.43
N HIS A 307 5.03 7.77 -3.71
CA HIS A 307 5.34 6.52 -3.03
C HIS A 307 5.78 5.39 -3.97
N GLY A 308 5.37 5.42 -5.24
CA GLY A 308 5.79 4.46 -6.25
C GLY A 308 5.33 4.84 -7.66
N PRO A 309 5.69 4.03 -8.69
CA PRO A 309 5.47 4.37 -10.09
C PRO A 309 3.99 4.59 -10.47
N VAL A 310 3.06 3.82 -9.88
CA VAL A 310 1.62 3.96 -10.14
C VAL A 310 1.11 5.32 -9.66
N THR A 311 1.50 5.73 -8.45
CA THR A 311 1.14 7.04 -7.90
C THR A 311 1.78 8.17 -8.70
N ALA A 312 3.02 7.99 -9.15
CA ALA A 312 3.70 8.97 -9.99
C ALA A 312 2.97 9.19 -11.32
N SER A 313 2.67 8.11 -12.05
CA SER A 313 1.93 8.16 -13.30
C SER A 313 0.54 8.77 -13.12
N GLY A 314 -0.15 8.46 -12.02
CA GLY A 314 -1.45 9.06 -11.70
C GLY A 314 -1.36 10.55 -11.36
N ALA A 315 -0.31 10.99 -10.67
CA ALA A 315 -0.07 12.41 -10.42
C ALA A 315 0.18 13.17 -11.72
N GLU A 316 1.03 12.61 -12.59
CA GLU A 316 1.37 13.19 -13.89
C GLU A 316 0.17 13.28 -14.83
N SER A 317 -0.71 12.27 -14.84
CA SER A 317 -1.95 12.32 -15.63
C SER A 317 -2.92 13.39 -15.16
N LEU A 318 -2.78 13.86 -13.91
CA LEU A 318 -3.54 14.97 -13.33
C LEU A 318 -2.82 16.33 -13.45
N GLY A 319 -1.68 16.39 -14.15
CA GLY A 319 -0.90 17.61 -14.34
C GLY A 319 0.03 17.98 -13.17
N VAL A 320 0.29 17.05 -12.27
CA VAL A 320 1.24 17.22 -11.16
C VAL A 320 2.56 16.55 -11.53
N ALA A 321 3.57 17.36 -11.87
CA ALA A 321 4.92 16.87 -12.12
C ALA A 321 5.53 16.30 -10.82
N VAL A 322 6.06 15.08 -10.91
CA VAL A 322 6.69 14.39 -9.78
C VAL A 322 8.22 14.53 -9.87
N ASP A 323 8.84 15.02 -8.81
CA ASP A 323 10.28 15.25 -8.76
C ASP A 323 11.05 13.99 -8.31
N VAL A 324 10.40 13.12 -7.50
CA VAL A 324 11.00 11.92 -6.93
C VAL A 324 10.00 10.77 -6.86
N VAL A 325 10.41 9.58 -7.27
CA VAL A 325 9.63 8.35 -7.13
C VAL A 325 10.43 7.34 -6.32
N SER A 326 9.82 6.75 -5.29
CA SER A 326 10.48 5.66 -4.54
C SER A 326 10.61 4.40 -5.41
N SER A 327 11.79 3.78 -5.39
CA SER A 327 12.01 2.44 -5.93
C SER A 327 11.64 1.32 -4.94
N MET A 328 11.53 1.64 -3.65
CA MET A 328 11.08 0.75 -2.57
C MET A 328 9.67 1.15 -2.15
N PHE A 329 8.66 0.66 -2.87
CA PHE A 329 7.25 1.01 -2.69
C PHE A 329 6.45 -0.03 -1.88
N ASP A 330 7.14 -0.96 -1.22
CA ASP A 330 6.57 -1.89 -0.24
C ASP A 330 6.52 -1.29 1.18
N SER A 331 7.11 -0.11 1.37
CA SER A 331 7.18 0.58 2.66
C SER A 331 7.31 2.11 2.52
N PHE A 332 6.77 2.85 3.50
CA PHE A 332 6.94 4.31 3.55
C PHE A 332 8.40 4.76 3.75
N GLY A 333 9.30 3.86 4.19
CA GLY A 333 10.73 4.18 4.31
C GLY A 333 11.34 4.59 2.97
N GLY A 334 10.96 3.91 1.89
CA GLY A 334 11.52 4.17 0.56
C GLY A 334 11.28 5.60 0.05
N VAL A 335 10.08 6.16 0.24
CA VAL A 335 9.79 7.53 -0.21
C VAL A 335 10.50 8.58 0.66
N VAL A 336 10.66 8.31 1.95
CA VAL A 336 11.40 9.18 2.87
C VAL A 336 12.89 9.18 2.53
N ASP A 337 13.47 8.02 2.22
CA ASP A 337 14.87 7.93 1.80
C ASP A 337 15.11 8.56 0.42
N ALA A 338 14.17 8.40 -0.52
CA ALA A 338 14.25 9.04 -1.82
C ALA A 338 14.24 10.57 -1.72
N LEU A 339 13.40 11.14 -0.83
CA LEU A 339 13.42 12.58 -0.52
C LEU A 339 14.77 13.01 0.08
N ALA A 340 15.31 12.25 1.04
CA ALA A 340 16.59 12.57 1.65
C ALA A 340 17.72 12.60 0.61
N PHE A 341 17.76 11.59 -0.26
CA PHE A 341 18.73 11.51 -1.34
C PHE A 341 18.61 12.67 -2.33
N ARG A 342 17.38 13.07 -2.69
CA ARG A 342 17.13 14.21 -3.57
C ARG A 342 17.69 15.52 -3.00
N TRP A 343 17.54 15.76 -1.71
CA TRP A 343 18.08 16.96 -1.07
C TRP A 343 19.60 16.94 -0.95
N GLN A 344 20.20 15.79 -0.62
CA GLN A 344 21.66 15.66 -0.62
C GLN A 344 22.26 15.98 -1.98
N SER A 345 21.62 15.54 -3.07
CA SER A 345 22.07 15.81 -4.44
C SER A 345 21.78 17.23 -4.94
N LEU A 346 21.01 18.03 -4.21
CA LEU A 346 20.82 19.47 -4.47
C LEU A 346 21.79 20.35 -3.67
N GLU A 347 22.44 19.80 -2.65
CA GLU A 347 23.38 20.50 -1.75
C GLU A 347 24.86 20.29 -2.14
N CYS A 348 25.14 19.40 -3.11
CA CYS A 348 26.46 19.15 -3.69
C CYS A 348 26.62 19.84 -5.05
#